data_AF-X1VNI6-F1
#
_entry.id   AF-X1VNI6-F1
#
_cell.length_a   1.000
_cell.length_b   1.000
_cell.length_c   1.000
_cell.angle_alpha   90.00
_cell.angle_beta   90.00
_cell.angle_gamma   90.00
#
_symmetry.space_group_name_H-M   'P 1'
#
loop_
_entity.id
_entity.type
_entity.pdbx_description
1 polymer ?
#
loop_
_entity_poly.entity_id
_entity_poly.type
_entity_poly.pdbx_seq_one_letter_code
_entity_poly.pdbx_strand_id
1 'polypeptide(L)' 'MAVFPENPCEFAVDFIRRMRAHTDIIQIPSSRQVLSIPKLILSRYYRKGFVTPNDYIEIST' A
#
# COMPACT_ATOMS: atom_id res chain seq x y z
N MET A 1 16.53 10.42 -7.04
CA MET A 1 15.39 11.23 -6.56
C MET A 1 14.36 10.28 -5.98
N ALA A 2 14.26 10.22 -4.66
CA ALA A 2 13.29 9.34 -3.99
C ALA A 2 11.93 10.02 -4.01
N VAL A 3 11.10 9.70 -5.00
CA VAL A 3 9.67 10.02 -4.97
C VAL A 3 8.98 8.76 -4.46
N PHE A 4 9.17 8.50 -3.16
CA PHE A 4 8.43 7.48 -2.42
C PHE A 4 7.38 8.18 -1.59
N PRO A 5 6.18 7.61 -1.36
CA PRO A 5 5.21 8.28 -0.51
C PRO A 5 5.88 8.50 0.83
N GLU A 6 6.13 9.77 1.15
CA GLU A 6 6.77 10.20 2.39
C GLU A 6 5.99 9.64 3.61
N ASN A 7 4.73 9.28 3.38
CA ASN A 7 3.82 8.69 4.34
C ASN A 7 3.14 7.39 3.82
N PRO A 8 3.51 6.19 4.34
CA PRO A 8 2.87 4.92 4.00
C PRO A 8 1.36 4.86 4.27
N CYS A 9 0.86 5.62 5.26
CA CYS A 9 -0.56 5.67 5.58
C CYS A 9 -1.34 6.43 4.50
N GLU A 10 -0.78 7.54 4.02
CA GLU A 10 -1.37 8.34 2.95
C GLU A 10 -1.46 7.52 1.65
N PHE A 11 -0.38 6.83 1.30
CA PHE A 11 -0.37 5.88 0.19
C PHE A 11 -1.49 4.84 0.30
N ALA A 12 -1.63 4.20 1.46
CA ALA A 12 -2.63 3.15 1.65
C ALA A 12 -4.07 3.67 1.48
N VAL A 13 -4.35 4.87 2.00
CA VAL A 13 -5.65 5.53 1.86
C VAL A 13 -5.93 5.85 0.39
N ASP A 14 -4.98 6.48 -0.30
CA ASP A 14 -5.16 6.90 -1.68
C ASP A 14 -5.25 5.72 -2.65
N PHE A 15 -4.42 4.70 -2.45
CA PHE A 15 -4.44 3.47 -3.23
C PHE A 15 -5.80 2.77 -3.13
N ILE A 16 -6.30 2.56 -1.91
CA ILE A 16 -7.60 1.92 -1.69
C ILE A 16 -8.74 2.81 -2.20
N ARG A 17 -8.66 4.13 -2.05
CA ARG A 17 -9.65 5.06 -2.62
C ARG A 17 -9.74 4.92 -4.14
N ARG A 18 -8.60 4.87 -4.83
CA ARG A 18 -8.52 4.67 -6.28
C ARG A 18 -9.05 3.30 -6.69
N MET A 19 -8.70 2.24 -5.95
CA MET A 19 -9.26 0.89 -6.21
C MET A 19 -10.78 0.88 -6.07
N ARG A 20 -11.36 1.48 -5.02
CA ARG A 20 -12.82 1.51 -4.84
C ARG A 20 -13.56 2.26 -5.94
N ALA A 21 -12.91 3.24 -6.57
CA ALA A 21 -13.48 4.03 -7.66
C ALA A 21 -13.28 3.39 -9.05
N HIS A 22 -12.45 2.34 -9.15
CA HIS A 22 -12.11 1.72 -10.42
C HIS A 22 -13.21 0.73 -10.85
N THR A 23 -13.70 0.88 -12.08
CA THR A 23 -14.81 0.06 -12.62
C THR A 23 -14.49 -1.43 -12.70
N ASP A 24 -13.21 -1.76 -12.86
CA ASP A 24 -12.75 -3.13 -13.06
C ASP A 24 -12.57 -3.89 -11.72
N ILE A 25 -12.72 -3.20 -10.59
CA ILE A 25 -12.61 -3.81 -9.27
C ILE A 25 -13.94 -4.43 -8.89
N ILE A 26 -14.03 -5.75 -9.03
CA ILE A 26 -15.21 -6.54 -8.67
C ILE A 26 -15.33 -6.65 -7.14
N GLN A 27 -14.20 -6.84 -6.44
CA GLN A 27 -14.18 -6.98 -4.99
C GLN A 27 -13.70 -5.69 -4.32
N ILE A 28 -14.65 -4.92 -3.82
CA ILE A 28 -14.37 -3.63 -3.18
C ILE A 28 -13.59 -3.83 -1.88
N PRO A 29 -12.38 -3.26 -1.76
CA PRO A 29 -11.58 -3.43 -0.56
C PRO A 29 -12.17 -2.70 0.66
N SER A 30 -12.20 -3.40 1.79
CA SER A 30 -12.70 -2.92 3.08
C SER A 30 -11.75 -1.93 3.76
N SER A 31 -12.26 -1.18 4.74
CA SER A 31 -11.44 -0.26 5.55
C SER A 31 -10.35 -0.99 6.35
N ARG A 32 -10.52 -2.30 6.63
CA ARG A 32 -9.49 -3.12 7.27
C ARG A 32 -8.30 -3.35 6.35
N GLN A 33 -8.52 -3.47 5.04
CA GLN A 33 -7.44 -3.64 4.06
C GLN A 33 -6.58 -2.38 3.93
N VAL A 34 -7.14 -1.20 4.18
CA VAL A 34 -6.36 0.05 4.30
C VAL A 34 -5.32 -0.07 5.42
N LEU A 35 -5.70 -0.65 6.57
CA LEU A 35 -4.82 -0.77 7.74
C LEU A 35 -3.75 -1.86 7.59
N SER A 36 -3.98 -2.87 6.75
CA SER A 36 -2.99 -3.94 6.53
C SER A 36 -1.81 -3.49 5.67
N ILE A 37 -2.02 -2.57 4.72
CA ILE A 37 -0.98 -2.11 3.80
C ILE A 37 0.20 -1.45 4.57
N PRO A 38 0.00 -0.45 5.45
CA PRO A 38 1.10 0.15 6.23
C PRO A 38 1.80 -0.85 7.15
N LYS A 39 1.05 -1.79 7.74
CA LYS A 39 1.63 -2.82 8.62
C LYS A 39 2.55 -3.77 7.86
N LEU A 40 2.22 -4.11 6.61
CA LEU A 40 3.05 -4.95 5.75
C LEU A 40 4.28 -4.19 5.26
N ILE A 41 4.15 -2.90 4.92
CA ILE A 41 5.29 -2.05 4.56
C ILE A 41 6.26 -1.92 5.73
N LEU A 42 5.73 -1.68 6.94
CA LEU A 42 6.50 -1.59 8.17
C LEU A 42 7.22 -2.91 8.51
N SER A 43 6.55 -4.05 8.33
CA SER A 43 7.17 -5.35 8.58
C SER A 43 8.30 -5.66 7.58
N ARG A 44 8.15 -5.27 6.31
CA ARG A 44 9.22 -5.35 5.31
C ARG A 44 10.40 -4.45 5.67
N TYR A 45 10.13 -3.22 6.10
CA TYR A 45 11.15 -2.31 6.59
C TYR A 45 11.95 -2.92 7.76
N TYR A 46 11.26 -3.46 8.78
CA TYR A 46 11.95 -4.08 9.91
C TYR A 46 12.76 -5.33 9.52
N ARG A 47 12.36 -6.04 8.46
CA ARG A 47 13.07 -7.22 7.99
C ARG A 47 14.30 -6.90 7.13
N LYS A 48 14.21 -5.94 6.20
CA LYS A 48 15.27 -5.63 5.22
C LYS A 48 16.11 -4.41 5.60
N GLY A 49 15.60 -3.53 6.48
CA GLY A 49 16.20 -2.24 6.82
C GLY A 49 15.92 -1.11 5.80
N PHE A 50 15.26 -1.42 4.69
CA PHE A 50 14.86 -0.46 3.67
C PHE A 50 13.58 -0.94 2.97
N VAL A 51 12.86 -0.01 2.32
CA VAL A 51 11.69 -0.30 1.49
C VAL A 51 11.93 0.26 0.10
N THR A 52 11.59 -0.51 -0.91
CA THR A 52 11.69 -0.15 -2.33
C THR A 52 10.30 -0.05 -2.96
N PRO A 53 10.16 0.62 -4.13
CA PRO A 53 8.93 0.57 -4.94
C PRO A 53 8.35 -0.82 -5.10
N ASN A 54 9.22 -1.79 -5.37
CA ASN A 54 8.82 -3.15 -5.66
C ASN A 54 8.17 -3.82 -4.46
N ASP A 55 8.57 -3.48 -3.23
CA ASP A 55 7.94 -4.04 -2.03
C ASP A 55 6.45 -3.61 -1.92
N TYR A 56 6.08 -2.42 -2.42
CA TYR A 56 4.68 -1.98 -2.45
C TYR A 56 3.86 -2.73 -3.50
N ILE A 57 4.44 -2.98 -4.68
CA ILE A 57 3.79 -3.72 -5.77
C ILE A 57 3.60 -5.18 -5.37
N GLU A 58 4.62 -5.82 -4.79
CA GLU A 58 4.57 -7.20 -4.31
C GLU A 58 3.50 -7.40 -3.22
N ILE A 59 3.24 -6.40 -2.38
CA ILE A 59 2.18 -6.47 -1.36
C ILE A 59 0.78 -6.36 -1.98
N SER A 60 0.68 -5.78 -3.18
CA SER A 60 -0.58 -5.57 -3.90
C SER A 60 -0.94 -6.66 -4.91
N THR A 61 -0.09 -7.68 -5.08
CA THR A 61 -0.28 -8.82 -6.00
C THR A 61 -0.70 -10.06 -5.23
#